data_AF-A0A0K8J6J2-F1
#
_entry.id   AF-A0A0K8J6J2-F1
#
_cell.length_a   1.000
_cell.length_b   1.000
_cell.length_c   1.000
_cell.angle_alpha   90.00
_cell.angle_beta   90.00
_cell.angle_gamma   90.00
#
_symmetry.space_group_name_H-M   'P 1'
#
loop_
_entity.id
_entity.type
_entity.pdbx_description
1 polymer ?
#
loop_
_entity_poly.entity_id
_entity_poly.type
_entity_poly.pdbx_seq_one_letter_code
_entity_poly.pdbx_strand_id
1 'polypeptide(L)'
;MKKKVLINIIAVCLLLGVIFFLQELFMPKYMSEIPEGNLIEEYYKEEKKHDVIFIGDCEVFSNISPITLWEKFGITSYIRGSAQQLIWQSYYLLEETLEYEKPKAVVFNVLSMKYNEPQKEAYNRLTLDGMKLSKHKIGAIKASMMEDEDLITYIFPLLRYHSRWNDIKAEDFKYLFGKDKVSHNGYLMRVDIKPVGYIPKGRVLGDYSFGDNSYYYLDKMTKLCKDNDIELILIKSPSVYPYWYPEWDMQMVEYAKEHDLTYINFLELADEMGIDYSKDTFDGGLHLNLSGAEKFTTYFGEILRNDYNLPDHRDEVEYQKIWQDKVDFYYAMKEDQERELKEYGYLKSYGAVAQTIGD
;
A
#
# COMPACT_ATOMS: atom_id res chain seq x y z
N MET A 1 27.50 6.37 -47.18
CA MET A 1 26.38 6.90 -46.37
C MET A 1 25.65 5.82 -45.57
N LYS A 2 25.10 4.76 -46.19
CA LYS A 2 24.35 3.69 -45.48
C LYS A 2 25.10 3.04 -44.30
N LYS A 3 26.39 2.73 -44.45
CA LYS A 3 27.24 2.18 -43.36
C LYS A 3 27.40 3.14 -42.17
N LYS A 4 27.56 4.44 -42.41
CA LYS A 4 27.69 5.45 -41.34
C LYS A 4 26.37 5.63 -40.57
N VAL A 5 25.25 5.63 -41.29
CA VAL A 5 23.91 5.67 -40.68
C VAL A 5 23.69 4.43 -39.81
N LEU A 6 24.02 3.23 -40.30
CA LEU A 6 23.91 1.99 -39.53
C LEU A 6 24.78 2.01 -38.26
N ILE A 7 26.03 2.45 -38.37
CA ILE A 7 26.94 2.58 -37.20
C ILE A 7 26.36 3.53 -36.17
N ASN A 8 25.83 4.69 -36.59
CA ASN A 8 25.23 5.65 -35.67
C ASN A 8 23.98 5.10 -34.98
N ILE A 9 23.12 4.37 -35.71
CA ILE A 9 21.95 3.70 -35.12
C ILE A 9 22.39 2.68 -34.06
N ILE A 10 23.37 1.83 -34.39
CA ILE A 10 23.90 0.84 -33.45
C ILE A 10 24.49 1.53 -32.20
N ALA A 11 25.26 2.60 -32.37
CA ALA A 11 25.83 3.35 -31.25
C ALA A 11 24.75 3.96 -30.35
N VAL A 12 23.68 4.53 -30.93
CA VAL A 12 22.55 5.06 -30.16
C VAL A 12 21.80 3.95 -29.42
N CYS A 13 21.52 2.82 -30.07
CA CYS A 13 20.88 1.67 -29.43
C CYS A 13 21.73 1.11 -28.28
N LEU A 14 23.05 1.02 -28.47
CA LEU A 14 23.98 0.60 -27.41
C LEU A 14 23.97 1.59 -26.24
N LEU A 15 24.01 2.90 -26.51
CA LEU A 15 23.93 3.93 -25.48
C LEU A 15 22.62 3.83 -24.68
N LEU A 16 21.48 3.70 -25.38
CA LEU A 16 20.18 3.52 -24.73
C LEU A 16 20.13 2.22 -23.91
N GLY A 17 20.72 1.14 -24.42
CA GLY A 17 20.85 -0.13 -23.68
C GLY A 17 21.68 0.00 -22.42
N VAL A 18 22.79 0.75 -22.46
CA VAL A 18 23.62 1.03 -21.27
C VAL A 18 22.87 1.91 -20.27
N ILE A 19 22.17 2.95 -20.73
CA ILE A 19 21.37 3.82 -19.85
C ILE A 19 20.25 3.01 -19.18
N PHE A 20 19.54 2.18 -19.94
CA PHE A 20 18.52 1.29 -19.41
C PHE A 20 19.10 0.31 -18.37
N PHE A 21 20.21 -0.34 -18.69
CA PHE A 21 20.90 -1.24 -17.77
C PHE A 21 21.33 -0.54 -16.48
N LEU A 22 21.92 0.66 -16.58
CA LEU A 22 22.35 1.44 -15.41
C LEU A 22 21.16 1.91 -14.58
N GLN A 23 20.06 2.31 -15.22
CA GLN A 23 18.84 2.66 -14.52
C GLN A 23 18.31 1.47 -13.72
N GLU A 24 18.17 0.30 -14.35
CA GLU A 24 17.72 -0.90 -13.66
C GLU A 24 18.69 -1.30 -12.54
N LEU A 25 20.00 -1.22 -12.76
CA LEU A 25 20.99 -1.58 -11.74
C LEU A 25 20.94 -0.65 -10.53
N PHE A 26 20.74 0.65 -10.76
CA PHE A 26 20.80 1.66 -9.71
C PHE A 26 19.46 1.93 -9.05
N MET A 27 18.34 1.46 -9.60
CA MET A 27 17.05 1.55 -8.91
C MET A 27 17.00 0.60 -7.70
N PRO A 28 16.50 1.05 -6.53
CA PRO A 28 16.36 0.18 -5.37
C PRO A 28 15.48 -1.03 -5.68
N LYS A 29 15.89 -2.19 -5.19
CA LYS A 29 15.17 -3.44 -5.43
C LYS A 29 14.09 -3.72 -4.41
N TYR A 30 14.19 -3.13 -3.22
CA TYR A 30 13.19 -3.22 -2.15
C TYR A 30 12.86 -4.69 -1.78
N MET A 31 13.81 -5.61 -1.86
CA MET A 31 13.53 -7.04 -1.63
C MET A 31 13.82 -7.52 -0.20
N SER A 32 14.68 -6.83 0.53
CA SER A 32 15.08 -7.24 1.89
C SER A 32 14.68 -6.21 2.97
N GLU A 33 15.17 -4.97 2.88
CA GLU A 33 15.08 -4.00 3.99
C GLU A 33 13.74 -3.24 4.03
N ILE A 34 13.18 -2.94 2.86
CA ILE A 34 11.97 -2.09 2.71
C ILE A 34 11.04 -2.76 1.67
N PRO A 35 10.47 -3.95 1.97
CA PRO A 35 9.63 -4.70 1.04
C PRO A 35 8.41 -3.94 0.52
N GLU A 36 7.91 -2.97 1.29
CA GLU A 36 6.78 -2.11 0.92
C GLU A 36 7.04 -1.30 -0.37
N GLY A 37 8.30 -1.06 -0.73
CA GLY A 37 8.66 -0.36 -1.97
C GLY A 37 8.30 -1.09 -3.26
N ASN A 38 7.88 -2.37 -3.16
CA ASN A 38 7.44 -3.16 -4.30
C ASN A 38 5.92 -3.24 -4.47
N LEU A 39 5.12 -2.85 -3.48
CA LEU A 39 3.67 -3.11 -3.45
C LEU A 39 2.93 -2.49 -4.64
N ILE A 40 3.30 -1.26 -5.03
CA ILE A 40 2.69 -0.56 -6.17
C ILE A 40 3.03 -1.26 -7.49
N GLU A 41 4.27 -1.74 -7.65
CA GLU A 41 4.71 -2.43 -8.88
C GLU A 41 4.05 -3.81 -9.02
N GLU A 42 3.91 -4.55 -7.92
CA GLU A 42 3.33 -5.90 -7.91
C GLU A 42 1.93 -5.94 -8.48
N TYR A 43 1.14 -4.88 -8.28
CA TYR A 43 -0.20 -4.79 -8.85
C TYR A 43 -0.17 -5.00 -10.36
N TYR A 44 0.84 -4.52 -11.09
CA TYR A 44 0.85 -4.66 -12.55
C TYR A 44 1.01 -6.11 -13.05
N LYS A 45 1.42 -7.04 -12.18
CA LYS A 45 1.53 -8.47 -12.47
C LYS A 45 0.29 -9.27 -12.05
N GLU A 46 -0.61 -8.64 -11.28
CA GLU A 46 -1.80 -9.28 -10.73
C GLU A 46 -2.95 -9.36 -11.76
N GLU A 47 -3.70 -10.46 -11.74
CA GLU A 47 -4.93 -10.58 -12.53
C GLU A 47 -6.00 -9.60 -12.05
N LYS A 48 -6.55 -8.82 -12.99
CA LYS A 48 -7.55 -7.78 -12.76
C LYS A 48 -8.92 -8.43 -12.75
N LYS A 49 -9.64 -8.41 -11.62
CA LYS A 49 -10.95 -9.04 -11.34
C LYS A 49 -11.23 -8.98 -9.82
N HIS A 50 -11.09 -7.80 -9.23
CA HIS A 50 -11.33 -7.62 -7.80
C HIS A 50 -12.69 -6.97 -7.54
N ASP A 51 -13.45 -7.53 -6.61
CA ASP A 51 -14.69 -6.92 -6.10
C ASP A 51 -14.37 -5.68 -5.27
N VAL A 52 -13.26 -5.70 -4.54
CA VAL A 52 -12.82 -4.62 -3.63
C VAL A 52 -11.39 -4.20 -3.91
N ILE A 53 -11.19 -2.89 -4.06
CA ILE A 53 -9.85 -2.30 -4.01
C ILE A 53 -9.72 -1.49 -2.72
N PHE A 54 -8.74 -1.85 -1.90
CA PHE A 54 -8.36 -1.07 -0.74
C PHE A 54 -7.25 -0.08 -1.13
N ILE A 55 -7.37 1.17 -0.68
CA ILE A 55 -6.42 2.24 -0.99
C ILE A 55 -6.05 2.96 0.30
N GLY A 56 -4.76 3.17 0.51
CA GLY A 56 -4.28 3.93 1.64
C GLY A 56 -2.83 3.64 1.96
N ASP A 57 -2.44 4.04 3.16
CA ASP A 57 -1.09 3.87 3.66
C ASP A 57 -0.86 2.49 4.30
N CYS A 58 0.14 2.40 5.17
CA CYS A 58 0.54 1.19 5.87
C CYS A 58 -0.55 0.61 6.77
N GLU A 59 -1.49 1.42 7.26
CA GLU A 59 -2.65 0.93 7.99
C GLU A 59 -3.60 0.08 7.13
N VAL A 60 -3.49 0.12 5.79
CA VAL A 60 -4.25 -0.76 4.90
C VAL A 60 -3.45 -2.02 4.60
N PHE A 61 -2.22 -1.87 4.07
CA PHE A 61 -1.42 -3.01 3.62
C PHE A 61 -0.90 -3.89 4.76
N SER A 62 -0.95 -3.44 6.02
CA SER A 62 -0.56 -4.26 7.18
C SER A 62 -1.74 -4.79 7.99
N ASN A 63 -2.96 -4.25 7.83
CA ASN A 63 -4.08 -4.62 8.71
C ASN A 63 -5.17 -5.44 8.00
N ILE A 64 -5.20 -5.49 6.67
CA ILE A 64 -6.25 -6.20 5.92
C ILE A 64 -5.63 -7.36 5.14
N SER A 65 -6.23 -8.55 5.25
CA SER A 65 -5.79 -9.77 4.57
C SER A 65 -6.76 -10.17 3.45
N PRO A 66 -6.43 -9.89 2.17
CA PRO A 66 -7.22 -10.34 1.02
C PRO A 66 -7.49 -11.84 1.01
N ILE A 67 -6.55 -12.64 1.53
CA ILE A 67 -6.68 -14.09 1.61
C ILE A 67 -7.76 -14.50 2.62
N THR A 68 -7.82 -13.86 3.79
CA THR A 68 -8.89 -14.10 4.76
C THR A 68 -10.25 -13.72 4.20
N LEU A 69 -10.33 -12.62 3.46
CA LEU A 69 -11.56 -12.16 2.83
C LEU A 69 -12.06 -13.18 1.79
N TRP A 70 -11.15 -13.70 0.97
CA TRP A 70 -11.43 -14.78 0.02
C TRP A 70 -11.87 -16.08 0.72
N GLU A 71 -11.10 -16.60 1.67
CA GLU A 71 -11.36 -17.90 2.28
C GLU A 71 -12.69 -17.93 3.04
N LYS A 72 -13.06 -16.81 3.69
CA LYS A 72 -14.28 -16.74 4.50
C LYS A 72 -15.52 -16.31 3.73
N PHE A 73 -15.38 -15.42 2.75
CA PHE A 73 -16.52 -14.77 2.09
C PHE A 73 -16.53 -14.91 0.58
N GLY A 74 -15.45 -15.40 -0.04
CA GLY A 74 -15.29 -15.50 -1.50
C GLY A 74 -15.20 -14.16 -2.21
N ILE A 75 -14.98 -13.09 -1.47
CA ILE A 75 -14.82 -11.74 -2.01
C ILE A 75 -13.38 -11.57 -2.47
N THR A 76 -13.24 -11.19 -3.74
CA THR A 76 -11.93 -10.95 -4.34
C THR A 76 -11.44 -9.53 -4.06
N SER A 77 -10.16 -9.37 -3.75
CA SER A 77 -9.64 -8.06 -3.39
C SER A 77 -8.15 -7.84 -3.62
N TYR A 78 -7.77 -6.56 -3.69
CA TYR A 78 -6.38 -6.13 -3.77
C TYR A 78 -6.16 -4.82 -3.00
N ILE A 79 -4.97 -4.67 -2.42
CA ILE A 79 -4.54 -3.45 -1.72
C ILE A 79 -3.59 -2.63 -2.60
N ARG A 80 -4.05 -1.45 -3.07
CA ARG A 80 -3.22 -0.41 -3.70
C ARG A 80 -2.70 0.56 -2.63
N GLY A 81 -1.78 0.06 -1.80
CA GLY A 81 -1.19 0.82 -0.71
C GLY A 81 0.34 0.90 -0.74
N SER A 82 0.90 1.91 -0.09
CA SER A 82 2.34 2.12 0.10
C SER A 82 2.60 2.89 1.41
N ALA A 83 3.85 2.90 1.89
CA ALA A 83 4.18 3.54 3.16
C ALA A 83 3.96 5.05 3.11
N GLN A 84 3.27 5.58 4.13
CA GLN A 84 2.89 7.00 4.21
C GLN A 84 2.20 7.52 2.93
N GLN A 85 1.37 6.69 2.29
CA GLN A 85 0.64 7.09 1.09
C GLN A 85 -0.29 8.28 1.37
N LEU A 86 -0.03 9.39 0.68
CA LEU A 86 -0.76 10.64 0.85
C LEU A 86 -2.10 10.58 0.09
N ILE A 87 -3.09 11.40 0.47
CA ILE A 87 -4.41 11.32 -0.14
C ILE A 87 -4.41 11.63 -1.65
N TRP A 88 -3.57 12.55 -2.12
CA TRP A 88 -3.43 12.80 -3.55
C TRP A 88 -2.78 11.62 -4.29
N GLN A 89 -1.84 10.91 -3.65
CA GLN A 89 -1.29 9.68 -4.22
C GLN A 89 -2.36 8.59 -4.29
N SER A 90 -3.16 8.45 -3.23
CA SER A 90 -4.32 7.54 -3.19
C SER A 90 -5.32 7.84 -4.32
N TYR A 91 -5.64 9.12 -4.55
CA TYR A 91 -6.49 9.53 -5.67
C TYR A 91 -5.93 9.10 -7.03
N TYR A 92 -4.66 9.41 -7.33
CA TYR A 92 -4.10 9.07 -8.64
C TYR A 92 -3.86 7.57 -8.82
N LEU A 93 -3.57 6.83 -7.75
CA LEU A 93 -3.51 5.38 -7.78
C LEU A 93 -4.89 4.78 -8.05
N LEU A 94 -5.95 5.33 -7.45
CA LEU A 94 -7.33 4.92 -7.75
C LEU A 94 -7.67 5.23 -9.21
N GLU A 95 -7.44 6.47 -9.63
CA GLU A 95 -7.72 6.94 -11.00
C GLU A 95 -7.04 6.04 -12.04
N GLU A 96 -5.79 5.65 -11.79
CA GLU A 96 -5.08 4.69 -12.63
C GLU A 96 -5.62 3.26 -12.50
N THR A 97 -5.99 2.81 -11.29
CA THR A 97 -6.60 1.48 -11.06
C THR A 97 -7.84 1.29 -11.92
N LEU A 98 -8.67 2.32 -12.03
CA LEU A 98 -9.93 2.30 -12.80
C LEU A 98 -9.74 2.20 -14.32
N GLU A 99 -8.52 2.40 -14.83
CA GLU A 99 -8.18 2.14 -16.23
C GLU A 99 -7.91 0.65 -16.49
N TYR A 100 -7.69 -0.14 -15.43
CA TYR A 100 -7.39 -1.57 -15.51
C TYR A 100 -8.54 -2.46 -15.03
N GLU A 101 -9.28 -2.05 -14.01
CA GLU A 101 -10.45 -2.78 -13.48
C GLU A 101 -11.47 -1.85 -12.84
N LYS A 102 -12.71 -2.32 -12.71
CA LYS A 102 -13.78 -1.60 -12.02
C LYS A 102 -14.31 -2.45 -10.87
N PRO A 103 -13.85 -2.22 -9.63
CA PRO A 103 -14.38 -2.93 -8.47
C PRO A 103 -15.80 -2.46 -8.15
N LYS A 104 -16.52 -3.25 -7.35
CA LYS A 104 -17.83 -2.86 -6.80
C LYS A 104 -17.68 -1.88 -5.65
N ALA A 105 -16.63 -2.04 -4.86
CA ALA A 105 -16.32 -1.16 -3.74
C ALA A 105 -14.85 -0.72 -3.73
N VAL A 106 -14.61 0.51 -3.32
CA VAL A 106 -13.30 1.04 -2.97
C VAL A 106 -13.32 1.41 -1.50
N VAL A 107 -12.32 0.93 -0.77
CA VAL A 107 -12.15 1.23 0.65
C VAL A 107 -10.96 2.16 0.82
N PHE A 108 -11.17 3.33 1.43
CA PHE A 108 -10.12 4.31 1.68
C PHE A 108 -9.86 4.50 3.18
N ASN A 109 -8.60 4.34 3.61
CA ASN A 109 -8.21 4.64 4.99
C ASN A 109 -7.92 6.13 5.20
N VAL A 110 -8.68 6.76 6.09
CA VAL A 110 -8.72 8.22 6.27
C VAL A 110 -7.53 8.79 7.04
N LEU A 111 -6.60 7.97 7.55
CA LEU A 111 -5.46 8.47 8.33
C LEU A 111 -4.65 9.53 7.56
N SER A 112 -4.52 9.38 6.24
CA SER A 112 -3.77 10.31 5.39
C SER A 112 -4.38 11.72 5.34
N MET A 113 -5.63 11.92 5.77
CA MET A 113 -6.29 13.23 5.86
C MET A 113 -5.54 14.23 6.74
N LYS A 114 -4.75 13.74 7.71
CA LYS A 114 -3.92 14.58 8.60
C LYS A 114 -2.82 15.37 7.86
N TYR A 115 -2.51 15.01 6.62
CA TYR A 115 -1.50 15.68 5.81
C TYR A 115 -2.16 16.66 4.84
N ASN A 116 -1.68 17.91 4.84
CA ASN A 116 -2.14 18.93 3.89
C ASN A 116 -1.09 19.25 2.81
N GLU A 117 0.16 18.80 2.99
CA GLU A 117 1.31 19.12 2.13
C GLU A 117 2.21 17.89 1.93
N PRO A 118 2.99 17.82 0.83
CA PRO A 118 4.09 16.89 0.69
C PRO A 118 4.94 16.71 1.95
N GLN A 119 5.32 15.46 2.25
CA GLN A 119 5.98 15.14 3.52
C GLN A 119 7.47 14.85 3.36
N LYS A 120 7.82 13.83 2.57
CA LYS A 120 9.21 13.42 2.34
C LYS A 120 9.36 12.72 0.99
N GLU A 121 10.43 13.04 0.28
CA GLU A 121 10.79 12.39 -0.99
C GLU A 121 10.85 10.87 -0.85
N ALA A 122 11.45 10.34 0.23
CA ALA A 122 11.62 8.89 0.39
C ALA A 122 10.29 8.13 0.30
N TYR A 123 9.22 8.63 0.91
CA TYR A 123 7.88 8.00 0.86
C TYR A 123 7.17 8.29 -0.47
N ASN A 124 7.38 9.46 -1.07
CA ASN A 124 6.93 9.73 -2.43
C ASN A 124 7.50 8.68 -3.41
N ARG A 125 8.79 8.37 -3.32
CA ARG A 125 9.47 7.39 -4.19
C ARG A 125 8.94 5.98 -4.01
N LEU A 126 8.69 5.54 -2.77
CA LEU A 126 8.11 4.21 -2.49
C LEU A 126 6.74 4.02 -3.16
N THR A 127 6.00 5.10 -3.38
CA THR A 127 4.73 5.05 -4.10
C THR A 127 4.90 5.22 -5.61
N LEU A 128 5.63 6.27 -6.02
CA LEU A 128 5.61 6.78 -7.38
C LEU A 128 6.58 6.06 -8.32
N ASP A 129 7.71 5.56 -7.83
CA ASP A 129 8.69 4.89 -8.69
C ASP A 129 8.14 3.56 -9.23
N GLY A 130 7.34 2.85 -8.42
CA GLY A 130 6.65 1.64 -8.83
C GLY A 130 5.55 1.85 -9.87
N MET A 131 5.03 3.08 -10.04
CA MET A 131 3.98 3.35 -11.03
C MET A 131 4.51 3.27 -12.48
N LYS A 132 3.69 2.75 -13.40
CA LYS A 132 3.97 2.85 -14.84
C LYS A 132 3.90 4.31 -15.29
N LEU A 133 4.73 4.68 -16.28
CA LEU A 133 4.69 6.03 -16.83
C LEU A 133 3.35 6.29 -17.52
N SER A 134 2.53 7.14 -16.91
CA SER A 134 1.16 7.45 -17.33
C SER A 134 0.80 8.90 -16.97
N LYS A 135 -0.32 9.42 -17.52
CA LYS A 135 -0.86 10.74 -17.13
C LYS A 135 -1.10 10.81 -15.61
N HIS A 136 -1.52 9.69 -15.02
CA HIS A 136 -1.77 9.54 -13.58
C HIS A 136 -0.48 9.64 -12.78
N LYS A 137 0.59 8.92 -13.18
CA LYS A 137 1.91 9.04 -12.54
C LYS A 137 2.42 10.49 -12.57
N ILE A 138 2.30 11.17 -13.71
CA ILE A 138 2.73 12.57 -13.83
C ILE A 138 1.90 13.49 -12.92
N GLY A 139 0.58 13.28 -12.83
CA GLY A 139 -0.29 14.00 -11.90
C GLY A 139 0.10 13.76 -10.44
N ALA A 140 0.35 12.50 -10.08
CA ALA A 140 0.76 12.09 -8.74
C ALA A 140 2.10 12.69 -8.33
N ILE A 141 3.10 12.71 -9.22
CA ILE A 141 4.39 13.35 -8.96
C ILE A 141 4.21 14.84 -8.72
N LYS A 142 3.49 15.54 -9.60
CA LYS A 142 3.28 16.99 -9.46
C LYS A 142 2.55 17.37 -8.18
N ALA A 143 1.65 16.51 -7.70
CA ALA A 143 0.93 16.70 -6.45
C ALA A 143 1.78 16.36 -5.21
N SER A 144 2.81 15.52 -5.35
CA SER A 144 3.58 14.96 -4.23
C SER A 144 4.96 15.57 -4.05
N MET A 145 5.58 16.07 -5.11
CA MET A 145 6.97 16.54 -5.08
C MET A 145 7.11 17.74 -4.12
N MET A 146 8.13 17.70 -3.27
CA MET A 146 8.55 18.86 -2.47
C MET A 146 9.30 19.89 -3.34
N GLU A 147 9.56 21.09 -2.82
CA GLU A 147 10.22 22.18 -3.58
C GLU A 147 11.62 21.82 -4.09
N ASP A 148 12.31 20.90 -3.41
CA ASP A 148 13.65 20.42 -3.74
C ASP A 148 13.66 19.17 -4.64
N GLU A 149 12.49 18.71 -5.08
CA GLU A 149 12.34 17.54 -5.95
C GLU A 149 12.02 17.93 -7.40
N ASP A 150 12.67 17.26 -8.35
CA ASP A 150 12.45 17.51 -9.78
C ASP A 150 11.67 16.39 -10.46
N LEU A 151 10.60 16.75 -11.19
CA LEU A 151 9.79 15.82 -12.01
C LEU A 151 10.64 14.90 -12.90
N ILE A 152 11.72 15.42 -13.49
CA ILE A 152 12.57 14.65 -14.41
C ILE A 152 13.22 13.45 -13.73
N THR A 153 13.50 13.54 -12.44
CA THR A 153 14.12 12.47 -11.66
C THR A 153 13.16 11.33 -11.33
N TYR A 154 11.84 11.55 -11.44
CA TYR A 154 10.83 10.49 -11.36
C TYR A 154 10.56 9.81 -12.71
N ILE A 155 10.80 10.53 -13.81
CA ILE A 155 10.68 9.99 -15.17
C ILE A 155 11.94 9.19 -15.56
N PHE A 156 13.11 9.69 -15.14
CA PHE A 156 14.41 9.03 -15.31
C PHE A 156 15.06 8.81 -13.94
N PRO A 157 14.67 7.75 -13.20
CA PRO A 157 15.17 7.46 -11.86
C PRO A 157 16.70 7.38 -11.74
N LEU A 158 17.40 7.07 -12.83
CA LEU A 158 18.87 7.12 -12.85
C LEU A 158 19.42 8.47 -12.40
N LEU A 159 18.74 9.59 -12.69
CA LEU A 159 19.15 10.92 -12.22
C LEU A 159 19.07 11.07 -10.70
N ARG A 160 18.13 10.37 -10.04
CA ARG A 160 18.06 10.35 -8.57
C ARG A 160 19.03 9.35 -7.95
N TYR A 161 19.19 8.20 -8.59
CA TYR A 161 19.88 7.05 -8.03
C TYR A 161 21.33 6.87 -8.51
N HIS A 162 21.86 7.77 -9.34
CA HIS A 162 23.27 7.77 -9.76
C HIS A 162 24.25 7.75 -8.57
N SER A 163 23.86 8.29 -7.42
CA SER A 163 24.67 8.28 -6.19
C SER A 163 24.84 6.88 -5.59
N ARG A 164 23.98 5.91 -5.91
CA ARG A 164 24.05 4.52 -5.42
C ARG A 164 25.17 3.69 -6.05
N TRP A 165 26.00 4.26 -6.94
CA TRP A 165 27.09 3.53 -7.60
C TRP A 165 28.07 2.87 -6.61
N ASN A 166 28.23 3.43 -5.40
CA ASN A 166 29.06 2.87 -4.32
C ASN A 166 28.32 1.88 -3.41
N ASP A 167 26.99 1.78 -3.52
CA ASP A 167 26.11 1.01 -2.64
C ASP A 167 25.46 -0.20 -3.35
N ILE A 168 25.95 -0.55 -4.54
CA ILE A 168 25.46 -1.71 -5.31
C ILE A 168 25.86 -3.00 -4.58
N LYS A 169 24.85 -3.82 -4.24
CA LYS A 169 24.99 -5.11 -3.57
C LYS A 169 24.72 -6.26 -4.55
N ALA A 170 25.00 -7.50 -4.13
CA ALA A 170 24.67 -8.70 -4.91
C ALA A 170 23.16 -8.82 -5.22
N GLU A 171 22.31 -8.28 -4.33
CA GLU A 171 20.87 -8.19 -4.50
C GLU A 171 20.47 -7.39 -5.75
N ASP A 172 21.16 -6.29 -6.06
CA ASP A 172 20.85 -5.44 -7.21
C ASP A 172 21.07 -6.17 -8.54
N PHE A 173 22.06 -7.07 -8.60
CA PHE A 173 22.29 -7.95 -9.74
C PHE A 173 21.29 -9.11 -9.79
N LYS A 174 20.95 -9.70 -8.62
CA LYS A 174 19.96 -10.80 -8.53
C LYS A 174 18.60 -10.35 -9.09
N TYR A 175 18.16 -9.16 -8.71
CA TYR A 175 16.85 -8.62 -9.08
C TYR A 175 16.89 -7.56 -10.17
N LEU A 176 17.88 -7.65 -11.07
CA LEU A 176 18.09 -6.66 -12.11
C LEU A 176 16.91 -6.60 -13.09
N PHE A 177 16.38 -7.74 -13.52
CA PHE A 177 15.32 -7.85 -14.53
C PHE A 177 14.04 -8.54 -14.03
N GLY A 178 13.94 -8.76 -12.72
CA GLY A 178 12.80 -9.44 -12.12
C GLY A 178 12.91 -9.43 -10.61
N LYS A 179 11.78 -9.23 -9.93
CA LYS A 179 11.64 -9.24 -8.48
C LYS A 179 10.70 -10.37 -8.08
N ASP A 180 10.99 -11.00 -6.94
CA ASP A 180 10.10 -11.99 -6.34
C ASP A 180 8.86 -11.29 -5.75
N LYS A 181 7.76 -12.02 -5.60
CA LYS A 181 6.55 -11.50 -4.94
C LYS A 181 6.78 -11.47 -3.43
N VAL A 182 6.49 -10.34 -2.79
CA VAL A 182 6.67 -10.10 -1.34
C VAL A 182 5.34 -9.92 -0.61
N SER A 183 4.22 -9.69 -1.31
CA SER A 183 2.91 -9.44 -0.70
C SER A 183 1.82 -10.46 -1.09
N HIS A 184 0.77 -10.54 -0.29
CA HIS A 184 -0.45 -11.31 -0.57
C HIS A 184 -1.54 -10.37 -1.08
N ASN A 185 -1.51 -10.05 -2.37
CA ASN A 185 -2.44 -9.09 -3.00
C ASN A 185 -2.34 -7.69 -2.37
N GLY A 186 -1.10 -7.24 -2.15
CA GLY A 186 -0.78 -5.98 -1.49
C GLY A 186 -0.68 -6.08 0.04
N TYR A 187 -1.12 -7.17 0.68
CA TYR A 187 -0.95 -7.38 2.12
C TYR A 187 0.48 -7.83 2.47
N LEU A 188 1.15 -7.09 3.35
CA LEU A 188 2.50 -7.39 3.84
C LEU A 188 2.41 -8.14 5.17
N MET A 189 2.53 -9.46 5.11
CA MET A 189 2.36 -10.34 6.27
C MET A 189 3.48 -10.20 7.29
N ARG A 190 3.10 -10.10 8.57
CA ARG A 190 4.00 -10.16 9.73
C ARG A 190 3.37 -11.02 10.82
N VAL A 191 4.06 -12.09 11.25
CA VAL A 191 3.57 -12.98 12.33
C VAL A 191 4.18 -12.67 13.69
N ASP A 192 5.19 -11.80 13.75
CA ASP A 192 5.85 -11.41 14.99
C ASP A 192 4.95 -10.53 15.87
N ILE A 193 5.33 -10.47 17.15
CA ILE A 193 4.57 -9.78 18.18
C ILE A 193 5.45 -8.72 18.82
N LYS A 194 4.99 -7.48 18.77
CA LYS A 194 5.45 -6.39 19.63
C LYS A 194 4.21 -5.76 20.27
N PRO A 195 3.94 -6.06 21.54
CA PRO A 195 2.75 -5.59 22.25
C PRO A 195 2.68 -4.06 22.30
N VAL A 196 1.46 -3.52 22.36
CA VAL A 196 1.23 -2.12 22.75
C VAL A 196 1.65 -1.95 24.21
N GLY A 197 2.74 -1.23 24.44
CA GLY A 197 3.22 -0.91 25.78
C GLY A 197 2.65 0.40 26.33
N TYR A 198 2.70 1.46 25.52
CA TYR A 198 2.24 2.79 25.88
C TYR A 198 1.56 3.44 24.67
N ILE A 199 0.33 3.91 24.86
CA ILE A 199 -0.39 4.68 23.85
C ILE A 199 -0.13 6.16 24.16
N PRO A 200 0.62 6.88 23.30
CA PRO A 200 0.86 8.29 23.52
C PRO A 200 -0.45 9.06 23.42
N LYS A 201 -0.69 9.97 24.39
CA LYS A 201 -1.75 10.97 24.25
C LYS A 201 -1.46 11.83 23.03
N GLY A 202 -2.51 12.17 22.29
CA GLY A 202 -2.45 13.18 21.23
C GLY A 202 -1.83 14.48 21.74
N ARG A 203 -0.99 15.10 20.91
CA ARG A 203 -0.47 16.44 21.19
C ARG A 203 -1.61 17.44 20.99
N VAL A 204 -1.66 18.50 21.78
CA VAL A 204 -2.63 19.58 21.53
C VAL A 204 -2.28 20.24 20.20
N LEU A 205 -3.27 20.34 19.32
CA LEU A 205 -3.12 20.98 18.01
C LEU A 205 -3.62 22.42 18.09
N GLY A 206 -3.00 23.31 17.31
CA GLY A 206 -3.48 24.68 17.14
C GLY A 206 -4.76 24.76 16.31
N ASP A 207 -4.93 23.78 15.42
CA ASP A 207 -6.11 23.58 14.58
C ASP A 207 -6.33 22.07 14.42
N TYR A 208 -7.58 21.65 14.63
CA TYR A 208 -8.00 20.27 14.47
C TYR A 208 -8.65 20.02 13.11
N SER A 209 -8.80 21.05 12.28
CA SER A 209 -9.39 20.91 10.94
C SER A 209 -8.44 20.17 10.02
N PHE A 210 -8.97 19.28 9.18
CA PHE A 210 -8.21 18.84 8.01
C PHE A 210 -8.06 19.99 7.02
N GLY A 211 -6.96 20.01 6.28
CA GLY A 211 -6.67 21.10 5.37
C GLY A 211 -7.39 21.00 4.02
N ASP A 212 -7.54 22.14 3.35
CA ASP A 212 -8.28 22.25 2.08
C ASP A 212 -7.73 21.32 0.98
N ASN A 213 -6.41 21.08 0.97
CA ASN A 213 -5.80 20.22 -0.04
C ASN A 213 -6.17 18.75 0.20
N SER A 214 -6.26 18.29 1.45
CA SER A 214 -6.70 16.92 1.71
C SER A 214 -8.18 16.74 1.34
N TYR A 215 -9.05 17.66 1.73
CA TYR A 215 -10.46 17.63 1.28
C TYR A 215 -10.61 17.70 -0.23
N TYR A 216 -9.82 18.54 -0.92
CA TYR A 216 -9.85 18.61 -2.38
C TYR A 216 -9.63 17.24 -3.04
N TYR A 217 -8.66 16.45 -2.56
CA TYR A 217 -8.43 15.11 -3.10
C TYR A 217 -9.42 14.06 -2.62
N LEU A 218 -10.00 14.21 -1.41
CA LEU A 218 -11.10 13.37 -0.96
C LEU A 218 -12.34 13.60 -1.86
N ASP A 219 -12.68 14.85 -2.15
CA ASP A 219 -13.79 15.22 -3.04
C ASP A 219 -13.59 14.66 -4.44
N LYS A 220 -12.36 14.74 -4.96
CA LYS A 220 -12.03 14.13 -6.25
C LYS A 220 -12.18 12.61 -6.22
N MET A 221 -11.79 11.95 -5.13
CA MET A 221 -11.94 10.50 -4.97
C MET A 221 -13.43 10.10 -4.87
N THR A 222 -14.19 10.80 -4.03
CA THR A 222 -15.65 10.65 -3.89
C THR A 222 -16.34 10.81 -5.24
N LYS A 223 -16.01 11.88 -5.98
CA LYS A 223 -16.55 12.12 -7.32
C LYS A 223 -16.16 11.02 -8.30
N LEU A 224 -14.91 10.58 -8.30
CA LEU A 224 -14.42 9.55 -9.21
C LEU A 224 -15.15 8.22 -9.02
N CYS A 225 -15.39 7.82 -7.76
CA CYS A 225 -16.18 6.62 -7.45
C CYS A 225 -17.64 6.78 -7.89
N LYS A 226 -18.28 7.92 -7.57
CA LYS A 226 -19.67 8.22 -7.96
C LYS A 226 -19.86 8.21 -9.49
N ASP A 227 -18.94 8.83 -10.23
CA ASP A 227 -18.98 8.89 -11.70
C ASP A 227 -18.80 7.51 -12.36
N ASN A 228 -18.27 6.52 -11.63
CA ASN A 228 -18.02 5.16 -12.11
C ASN A 228 -18.95 4.10 -11.51
N ASP A 229 -19.96 4.49 -10.73
CA ASP A 229 -20.89 3.58 -10.04
C ASP A 229 -20.16 2.61 -9.10
N ILE A 230 -19.22 3.16 -8.31
CA ILE A 230 -18.41 2.42 -7.33
C ILE A 230 -18.76 2.91 -5.94
N GLU A 231 -19.02 1.98 -5.02
CA GLU A 231 -19.24 2.29 -3.61
C GLU A 231 -17.93 2.73 -2.95
N LEU A 232 -17.87 3.95 -2.44
CA LEU A 232 -16.72 4.44 -1.67
C LEU A 232 -17.00 4.30 -0.17
N ILE A 233 -16.18 3.49 0.51
CA ILE A 233 -16.25 3.25 1.94
C ILE A 233 -15.04 3.92 2.61
N LEU A 234 -15.30 4.84 3.52
CA LEU A 234 -14.27 5.48 4.32
C LEU A 234 -14.05 4.65 5.59
N ILE A 235 -12.79 4.37 5.94
CA ILE A 235 -12.47 3.65 7.16
C ILE A 235 -11.37 4.36 7.93
N LYS A 236 -11.36 4.21 9.26
CA LYS A 236 -10.16 4.36 10.06
C LYS A 236 -9.77 2.98 10.57
N SER A 237 -8.59 2.48 10.18
CA SER A 237 -8.07 1.19 10.66
C SER A 237 -7.88 1.19 12.18
N PRO A 238 -7.96 0.01 12.84
CA PRO A 238 -7.86 -0.14 14.30
C PRO A 238 -6.40 -0.04 14.80
N SER A 239 -5.72 1.03 14.42
CA SER A 239 -4.37 1.36 14.85
C SER A 239 -4.46 2.41 15.96
N VAL A 240 -3.86 2.12 17.12
CA VAL A 240 -3.82 3.01 18.30
C VAL A 240 -2.75 4.09 18.20
N TYR A 241 -1.85 3.96 17.22
CA TYR A 241 -0.85 4.97 16.87
C TYR A 241 -0.79 5.12 15.35
N PRO A 242 -0.64 6.34 14.79
CA PRO A 242 -0.66 7.64 15.46
C PRO A 242 -2.03 7.92 16.10
N TYR A 243 -2.04 8.83 17.08
CA TYR A 243 -3.28 9.21 17.77
C TYR A 243 -4.31 9.80 16.80
N TRP A 244 -5.52 9.25 16.80
CA TRP A 244 -6.67 9.74 16.03
C TRP A 244 -7.54 10.62 16.92
N TYR A 245 -7.69 11.89 16.58
CA TYR A 245 -8.40 12.86 17.42
C TYR A 245 -9.92 12.73 17.26
N PRO A 246 -10.72 12.88 18.33
CA PRO A 246 -12.19 12.91 18.22
C PRO A 246 -12.71 13.98 17.25
N GLU A 247 -12.02 15.12 17.14
CA GLU A 247 -12.35 16.19 16.20
C GLU A 247 -12.11 15.79 14.74
N TRP A 248 -11.10 14.95 14.49
CA TRP A 248 -10.82 14.36 13.17
C TRP A 248 -11.87 13.32 12.81
N ASP A 249 -12.23 12.47 13.77
CA ASP A 249 -13.29 11.48 13.63
C ASP A 249 -14.62 12.14 13.27
N MET A 250 -15.02 13.16 14.04
CA MET A 250 -16.27 13.90 13.81
C MET A 250 -16.32 14.58 12.44
N GLN A 251 -15.19 15.11 11.95
CA GLN A 251 -15.10 15.65 10.59
C GLN A 251 -15.36 14.58 9.52
N MET A 252 -14.86 13.36 9.70
CA MET A 252 -15.12 12.27 8.76
C MET A 252 -16.56 11.77 8.83
N VAL A 253 -17.18 11.76 10.02
CA VAL A 253 -18.61 11.48 10.19
C VAL A 253 -19.47 12.49 9.42
N GLU A 254 -19.22 13.80 9.59
CA GLU A 254 -20.00 14.84 8.89
C GLU A 254 -19.74 14.82 7.38
N TYR A 255 -18.48 14.64 6.95
CA TYR A 255 -18.16 14.50 5.52
C TYR A 255 -18.91 13.32 4.89
N ALA A 256 -18.86 12.15 5.53
CA ALA A 256 -19.53 10.96 5.01
C ALA A 256 -21.04 11.17 4.89
N LYS A 257 -21.66 11.80 5.89
CA LYS A 257 -23.08 12.16 5.87
C LYS A 257 -23.45 13.17 4.79
N GLU A 258 -22.63 14.19 4.56
CA GLU A 258 -22.86 15.20 3.51
C GLU A 258 -22.79 14.58 2.11
N HIS A 259 -21.89 13.62 1.92
CA HIS A 259 -21.63 13.01 0.61
C HIS A 259 -22.39 11.71 0.35
N ASP A 260 -23.19 11.24 1.31
CA ASP A 260 -23.90 9.96 1.28
C ASP A 260 -22.93 8.77 1.14
N LEU A 261 -21.92 8.76 2.01
CA LEU A 261 -20.89 7.72 2.12
C LEU A 261 -21.00 7.00 3.46
N THR A 262 -20.50 5.78 3.50
CA THR A 262 -20.27 5.07 4.76
C THR A 262 -18.90 5.43 5.32
N TYR A 263 -18.87 5.79 6.61
CA TYR A 263 -17.63 5.90 7.39
C TYR A 263 -17.67 4.95 8.58
N ILE A 264 -16.61 4.16 8.75
CA ILE A 264 -16.46 3.23 9.87
C ILE A 264 -15.12 3.49 10.56
N ASN A 265 -15.18 3.91 11.83
CA ASN A 265 -14.00 3.95 12.66
C ASN A 265 -13.81 2.61 13.39
N PHE A 266 -12.95 1.75 12.84
CA PHE A 266 -12.67 0.43 13.43
C PHE A 266 -11.84 0.50 14.70
N LEU A 267 -11.22 1.65 15.03
CA LEU A 267 -10.54 1.84 16.30
C LEU A 267 -11.51 1.67 17.48
N GLU A 268 -12.74 2.18 17.34
CA GLU A 268 -13.81 2.08 18.35
C GLU A 268 -14.43 0.66 18.42
N LEU A 269 -14.19 -0.17 17.40
CA LEU A 269 -14.72 -1.53 17.28
C LEU A 269 -13.69 -2.60 17.64
N ALA A 270 -12.50 -2.22 18.13
CA ALA A 270 -11.40 -3.15 18.40
C ALA A 270 -11.78 -4.27 19.37
N ASP A 271 -12.54 -3.95 20.43
CA ASP A 271 -13.02 -4.93 21.40
C ASP A 271 -14.04 -5.90 20.80
N GLU A 272 -14.96 -5.42 19.95
CA GLU A 272 -15.94 -6.27 19.25
C GLU A 272 -15.27 -7.22 18.25
N MET A 273 -14.23 -6.75 17.56
CA MET A 273 -13.40 -7.56 16.68
C MET A 273 -12.53 -8.58 17.43
N GLY A 274 -12.40 -8.44 18.76
CA GLY A 274 -11.54 -9.28 19.59
C GLY A 274 -10.05 -9.02 19.39
N ILE A 275 -9.67 -7.79 19.04
CA ILE A 275 -8.27 -7.38 18.90
C ILE A 275 -7.63 -7.30 20.30
N ASP A 276 -6.65 -8.15 20.54
CA ASP A 276 -5.81 -8.13 21.73
C ASP A 276 -4.51 -7.40 21.39
N TYR A 277 -4.45 -6.08 21.65
CA TYR A 277 -3.27 -5.26 21.38
C TYR A 277 -1.98 -5.71 22.10
N SER A 278 -2.07 -6.66 23.05
CA SER A 278 -0.88 -7.28 23.63
C SER A 278 -0.28 -8.41 22.78
N LYS A 279 -1.02 -8.90 21.78
CA LYS A 279 -0.64 -10.04 20.93
C LYS A 279 -0.82 -9.82 19.44
N ASP A 280 -1.71 -8.91 19.05
CA ASP A 280 -2.18 -8.75 17.68
C ASP A 280 -1.46 -7.61 16.93
N THR A 281 -0.31 -7.15 17.42
CA THR A 281 0.49 -6.07 16.80
C THR A 281 1.95 -6.49 16.66
N PHE A 282 2.64 -6.02 15.62
CA PHE A 282 4.07 -6.28 15.41
C PHE A 282 4.98 -5.08 15.65
N ASP A 283 4.42 -3.89 15.94
CA ASP A 283 5.22 -2.67 16.11
C ASP A 283 4.77 -1.73 17.25
N GLY A 284 4.01 -2.24 18.22
CA GLY A 284 3.58 -1.47 19.38
C GLY A 284 2.34 -0.60 19.15
N GLY A 285 1.50 -0.96 18.17
CA GLY A 285 0.16 -0.39 18.00
C GLY A 285 -0.10 0.38 16.73
N LEU A 286 0.90 0.48 15.85
CA LEU A 286 0.75 1.13 14.56
C LEU A 286 0.16 0.17 13.52
N HIS A 287 0.60 -1.09 13.54
CA HIS A 287 0.11 -2.14 12.66
C HIS A 287 -0.28 -3.41 13.41
N LEU A 288 -1.31 -4.07 12.90
CA LEU A 288 -1.71 -5.41 13.28
C LEU A 288 -0.73 -6.44 12.71
N ASN A 289 -0.46 -7.49 13.46
CA ASN A 289 0.16 -8.70 12.89
C ASN A 289 -0.89 -9.60 12.25
N LEU A 290 -0.47 -10.77 11.77
CA LEU A 290 -1.32 -11.71 11.06
C LEU A 290 -2.62 -12.04 11.82
N SER A 291 -2.52 -12.32 13.13
CA SER A 291 -3.68 -12.62 13.97
C SER A 291 -4.67 -11.45 14.02
N GLY A 292 -4.17 -10.24 14.24
CA GLY A 292 -5.00 -9.03 14.24
C GLY A 292 -5.63 -8.76 12.88
N ALA A 293 -4.85 -8.86 11.80
CA ALA A 293 -5.31 -8.61 10.44
C ALA A 293 -6.41 -9.59 10.02
N GLU A 294 -6.28 -10.87 10.38
CA GLU A 294 -7.31 -11.89 10.13
C GLU A 294 -8.62 -11.59 10.89
N LYS A 295 -8.53 -11.12 12.15
CA LYS A 295 -9.70 -10.72 12.94
C LYS A 295 -10.39 -9.50 12.35
N PHE A 296 -9.65 -8.43 12.08
CA PHE A 296 -10.18 -7.22 11.46
C PHE A 296 -10.83 -7.54 10.11
N THR A 297 -10.13 -8.30 9.26
CA THR A 297 -10.66 -8.64 7.93
C THR A 297 -11.90 -9.54 8.01
N THR A 298 -11.98 -10.42 9.02
CA THR A 298 -13.18 -11.24 9.23
C THR A 298 -14.38 -10.34 9.55
N TYR A 299 -14.24 -9.43 10.50
CA TYR A 299 -15.32 -8.52 10.88
C TYR A 299 -15.73 -7.61 9.72
N PHE A 300 -14.76 -7.04 9.01
CA PHE A 300 -15.07 -6.18 7.87
C PHE A 300 -15.67 -6.96 6.69
N GLY A 301 -15.24 -8.20 6.47
CA GLY A 301 -15.81 -9.07 5.44
C GLY A 301 -17.29 -9.39 5.66
N GLU A 302 -17.75 -9.47 6.91
CA GLU A 302 -19.18 -9.60 7.23
C GLU A 302 -19.97 -8.35 6.79
N ILE A 303 -19.43 -7.15 7.04
CA ILE A 303 -20.03 -5.88 6.60
C ILE A 303 -20.08 -5.84 5.06
N LEU A 304 -18.97 -6.13 4.39
CA LEU A 304 -18.89 -6.14 2.93
C LEU A 304 -19.88 -7.13 2.29
N ARG A 305 -20.05 -8.31 2.90
CA ARG A 305 -21.01 -9.31 2.44
C ARG A 305 -22.46 -8.86 2.68
N ASN A 306 -22.78 -8.41 3.89
CA ASN A 306 -24.16 -8.19 4.31
C ASN A 306 -24.72 -6.84 3.85
N ASP A 307 -23.90 -5.78 3.90
CA ASP A 307 -24.36 -4.41 3.65
C ASP A 307 -24.13 -4.00 2.19
N TYR A 308 -23.07 -4.53 1.56
CA TYR A 308 -22.70 -4.21 0.17
C TYR A 308 -23.00 -5.33 -0.82
N ASN A 309 -23.52 -6.48 -0.35
CA ASN A 309 -23.91 -7.63 -1.17
C ASN A 309 -22.80 -8.08 -2.14
N LEU A 310 -21.55 -8.04 -1.68
CA LEU A 310 -20.44 -8.53 -2.49
C LEU A 310 -20.55 -10.05 -2.72
N PRO A 311 -20.18 -10.52 -3.92
CA PRO A 311 -20.39 -11.90 -4.33
C PRO A 311 -19.44 -12.85 -3.61
N ASP A 312 -19.88 -14.11 -3.51
CA ASP A 312 -19.05 -15.21 -3.09
C ASP A 312 -18.64 -16.01 -4.32
N HIS A 313 -17.38 -15.85 -4.74
CA HIS A 313 -16.84 -16.50 -5.94
C HIS A 313 -16.22 -17.87 -5.67
N ARG A 314 -16.33 -18.42 -4.45
CA ARG A 314 -15.65 -19.69 -4.10
C ARG A 314 -16.16 -20.89 -4.87
N ASP A 315 -17.36 -20.86 -5.43
CA ASP A 315 -17.91 -21.94 -6.26
C ASP A 315 -17.53 -21.81 -7.76
N GLU A 316 -16.81 -20.76 -8.14
CA GLU A 316 -16.41 -20.49 -9.52
C GLU A 316 -15.00 -21.02 -9.80
N VAL A 317 -14.89 -22.01 -10.71
CA VAL A 317 -13.64 -22.73 -11.02
C VAL A 317 -12.50 -21.79 -11.46
N GLU A 318 -12.84 -20.72 -12.20
CA GLU A 318 -11.84 -19.75 -12.66
C GLU A 318 -11.20 -18.99 -11.48
N TYR A 319 -12.02 -18.51 -10.54
CA TYR A 319 -11.54 -17.83 -9.34
C TYR A 319 -10.80 -18.77 -8.40
N GLN A 320 -11.30 -19.99 -8.17
CA GLN A 320 -10.61 -21.00 -7.37
C GLN A 320 -9.18 -21.23 -7.84
N LYS A 321 -8.97 -21.35 -9.17
CA LYS A 321 -7.63 -21.57 -9.73
C LYS A 321 -6.69 -20.39 -9.45
N ILE A 322 -7.18 -19.16 -9.61
CA ILE A 322 -6.38 -17.95 -9.39
C ILE A 322 -6.03 -17.80 -7.90
N TRP A 323 -6.98 -18.12 -7.02
CA TRP A 323 -6.83 -17.89 -5.58
C TRP A 323 -6.15 -19.03 -4.83
N GLN A 324 -6.17 -20.26 -5.36
CA GLN A 324 -5.46 -21.39 -4.73
C GLN A 324 -3.96 -21.10 -4.62
N ASP A 325 -3.32 -20.65 -5.70
CA ASP A 325 -1.88 -20.33 -5.68
C ASP A 325 -1.56 -19.20 -4.68
N LYS A 326 -2.49 -18.26 -4.48
CA LYS A 326 -2.35 -17.15 -3.52
C LYS A 326 -2.48 -17.64 -2.08
N VAL A 327 -3.41 -18.54 -1.82
CA VAL A 327 -3.64 -19.20 -0.53
C VAL A 327 -2.42 -20.05 -0.15
N ASP A 328 -1.92 -20.86 -1.10
CA ASP A 328 -0.75 -21.70 -0.88
C ASP A 328 0.48 -20.84 -0.54
N PHE A 329 0.69 -19.73 -1.27
CA PHE A 329 1.75 -18.78 -0.97
C PHE A 329 1.59 -18.11 0.41
N TYR A 330 0.36 -17.77 0.81
CA TYR A 330 0.05 -17.20 2.14
C TYR A 330 0.43 -18.13 3.28
N TYR A 331 0.01 -19.38 3.23
CA TYR A 331 0.34 -20.34 4.27
C TYR A 331 1.82 -20.74 4.24
N ALA A 332 2.45 -20.83 3.07
CA ALA A 332 3.89 -21.07 2.98
C ALA A 332 4.71 -19.93 3.62
N MET A 333 4.34 -18.66 3.38
CA MET A 333 5.02 -17.52 4.02
C MET A 333 4.78 -17.50 5.54
N LYS A 334 3.55 -17.79 5.98
CA LYS A 334 3.23 -17.90 7.41
C LYS A 334 4.11 -18.95 8.09
N GLU A 335 4.17 -20.16 7.54
CA GLU A 335 4.99 -21.26 8.08
C GLU A 335 6.48 -20.90 8.11
N ASP A 336 6.98 -20.21 7.08
CA ASP A 336 8.38 -19.79 7.04
C ASP A 336 8.69 -18.72 8.09
N GLN A 337 7.82 -17.71 8.25
CA GLN A 337 8.00 -16.71 9.31
C GLN A 337 7.90 -17.32 10.71
N GLU A 338 6.98 -18.26 10.95
CA GLU A 338 6.90 -19.00 12.22
C GLU A 338 8.15 -19.84 12.49
N ARG A 339 8.73 -20.45 11.44
CA ARG A 339 10.03 -21.14 11.50
C ARG A 339 11.14 -20.16 11.87
N GLU A 340 11.21 -18.99 11.24
CA GLU A 340 12.22 -17.96 11.54
C GLU A 340 12.13 -17.49 13.00
N LEU A 341 10.92 -17.24 13.51
CA LEU A 341 10.74 -16.88 14.92
C LEU A 341 11.22 -17.98 15.86
N LYS A 342 10.95 -19.25 15.54
CA LYS A 342 11.39 -20.39 16.35
C LYS A 342 12.91 -20.58 16.32
N GLU A 343 13.54 -20.37 15.17
CA GLU A 343 14.97 -20.61 14.96
C GLU A 343 15.84 -19.43 15.43
N TYR A 344 15.40 -18.20 15.16
CA TYR A 344 16.19 -16.98 15.36
C TYR A 344 15.63 -16.04 16.43
N GLY A 345 14.36 -16.17 16.83
CA GLY A 345 13.69 -15.26 17.75
C GLY A 345 13.23 -13.94 17.11
N TYR A 346 13.42 -13.77 15.79
CA TYR A 346 12.99 -12.62 15.00
C TYR A 346 12.79 -13.04 13.53
N LEU A 347 12.10 -12.22 12.75
CA LEU A 347 11.90 -12.44 11.31
C LEU A 347 13.14 -11.99 10.55
N LYS A 348 14.03 -12.93 10.22
CA LYS A 348 15.25 -12.66 9.46
C LYS A 348 14.94 -12.11 8.07
N SER A 349 13.85 -12.56 7.47
CA SER A 349 13.29 -12.06 6.20
C SER A 349 12.94 -10.56 6.21
N TYR A 350 12.64 -9.98 7.38
CA TYR A 350 12.33 -8.55 7.56
C TYR A 350 13.49 -7.76 8.18
N GLY A 351 14.70 -8.32 8.16
CA GLY A 351 15.88 -7.74 8.79
C GLY A 351 15.96 -8.04 10.29
N ALA A 352 17.19 -8.06 10.83
CA ALA A 352 17.37 -8.11 12.29
C ALA A 352 16.68 -6.89 12.91
N VAL A 353 15.90 -7.12 13.99
CA VAL A 353 15.14 -6.12 14.76
C VAL A 353 15.76 -4.75 14.55
N ALA A 354 15.09 -3.91 13.75
CA ALA A 354 15.55 -2.56 13.48
C ALA A 354 15.96 -1.97 14.82
N GLN A 355 17.26 -1.71 14.98
CA GLN A 355 17.75 -0.95 16.12
C GLN A 355 16.85 0.26 16.19
N THR A 356 16.19 0.41 17.33
CA THR A 356 15.43 1.60 17.72
C THR A 356 16.13 2.81 17.09
N ILE A 357 15.49 3.41 16.08
CA ILE A 357 15.86 4.75 15.66
C ILE A 357 15.52 5.58 16.90
N GLY A 358 16.56 5.83 17.70
CA GLY A 358 16.47 6.51 18.97
C GLY A 358 16.06 7.96 18.77
N ASP A 359 15.22 8.40 19.70
CA ASP A 359 14.89 9.75 20.17
C ASP A 359 14.58 10.86 19.15
#